data_AF-A0AAU3KQX5-F1
#
_entry.id   AF-A0AAU3KQX5-F1
#
_cell.length_a   1.000
_cell.length_b   1.000
_cell.length_c   1.000
_cell.angle_alpha   90.00
_cell.angle_beta   90.00
_cell.angle_gamma   90.00
#
_symmetry.space_group_name_H-M   'P 1'
#
loop_
_entity.id
_entity.type
_entity.pdbx_description
1 polymer ?
#
loop_
_entity_poly.entity_id
_entity_poly.type
_entity_poly.pdbx_seq_one_letter_code
_entity_poly.pdbx_strand_id
1 'polypeptide(L)'
;MDAADLGPVLDDIALTFTHFNPRTERLPRVTDAQLAALLMPVLTIAGDRDVMIDSTETARRITTFVPNATVEILPGVGHAILGRTDTVLNFLRTPTKP
;
A
#
# COMPACT_ATOMS: atom_id res chain seq x y z
N MET A 1 9.03 16.58 -23.26
CA MET A 1 9.41 17.69 -22.38
C MET A 1 10.85 18.04 -22.70
N ASP A 2 11.15 19.31 -22.89
CA ASP A 2 12.50 19.83 -23.10
C ASP A 2 13.33 19.63 -21.82
N ALA A 3 14.64 19.43 -21.95
CA ALA A 3 15.57 19.41 -20.81
C ALA A 3 15.55 20.72 -20.01
N ALA A 4 15.23 21.85 -20.63
CA ALA A 4 15.06 23.15 -19.96
C ALA A 4 13.81 23.20 -19.04
N ASP A 5 12.77 22.42 -19.33
CA ASP A 5 11.53 22.35 -18.52
C ASP A 5 11.70 21.52 -17.23
N LEU A 6 12.80 20.77 -17.09
CA LEU A 6 13.04 19.90 -15.93
C LEU A 6 13.73 20.62 -14.77
N GLY A 7 14.43 21.73 -15.01
CA GLY A 7 15.16 22.48 -13.98
C GLY A 7 14.28 22.88 -12.78
N PRO A 8 13.15 23.58 -13.01
CA PRO A 8 12.25 23.98 -11.93
C PRO A 8 11.66 22.79 -11.15
N VAL A 9 11.35 21.69 -11.83
CA VAL A 9 10.83 20.47 -11.18
C VAL A 9 11.88 19.83 -10.28
N LEU A 10 13.14 19.81 -10.71
CA LEU A 10 14.24 19.29 -9.91
C LEU A 10 14.52 20.18 -8.69
N ASP A 11 14.42 21.50 -8.83
CA ASP A 11 14.54 22.44 -7.71
C ASP A 11 13.44 22.20 -6.66
N ASP A 12 12.19 22.00 -7.09
CA ASP A 12 11.06 21.68 -6.20
C ASP A 12 11.26 20.33 -5.47
N ILE A 13 11.78 19.31 -6.17
CA ILE A 13 12.12 18.02 -5.56
C ILE A 13 13.23 18.20 -4.52
N ALA A 14 14.31 18.91 -4.86
CA ALA A 14 15.42 19.15 -3.94
C ALA A 14 15.00 19.94 -2.70
N LEU A 15 14.16 20.96 -2.88
CA LEU A 15 13.59 21.75 -1.78
C LEU A 15 12.72 20.88 -0.87
N THR A 16 11.87 20.03 -1.46
CA THR A 16 11.04 19.08 -0.73
C THR A 16 11.91 18.16 0.14
N PHE A 17 12.94 17.51 -0.43
CA PHE A 17 13.81 16.59 0.31
C PHE A 17 14.71 17.29 1.34
N THR A 18 15.01 18.58 1.16
CA THR A 18 15.77 19.38 2.16
C THR A 18 15.00 19.51 3.48
N HIS A 19 13.68 19.62 3.42
CA HIS A 19 12.83 19.81 4.60
C HIS A 19 12.01 18.57 4.97
N PHE A 20 12.06 17.52 4.16
CA PHE A 20 11.41 16.26 4.45
C PHE A 20 12.06 15.58 5.64
N ASN A 21 11.31 15.41 6.72
CA ASN A 21 11.71 14.62 7.87
C ASN A 21 11.05 13.23 7.78
N PRO A 22 11.73 12.22 7.21
CA PRO A 22 11.16 10.89 7.08
C PRO A 22 10.94 10.26 8.46
N ARG A 23 9.90 9.44 8.59
CA ARG A 23 9.78 8.53 9.73
C ARG A 23 10.91 7.52 9.64
N THR A 24 11.76 7.49 10.65
CA THR A 24 12.89 6.55 10.76
C THR A 24 12.62 5.49 11.82
N GLU A 25 11.59 5.68 12.65
CA GLU A 25 11.15 4.69 13.60
C GLU A 25 10.55 3.46 12.91
N ARG A 26 10.55 2.32 13.62
CA ARG A 26 9.81 1.15 13.19
C ARG A 26 8.32 1.49 13.14
N LEU A 27 7.69 1.20 12.01
CA LEU A 27 6.24 1.32 11.89
C LEU A 27 5.55 0.50 12.99
N PRO A 28 4.56 1.08 13.70
CA PRO A 28 3.80 0.34 14.69
C PRO A 28 3.20 -0.92 14.07
N ARG A 29 3.48 -2.08 14.69
CA ARG A 29 2.97 -3.37 14.20
C ARG A 29 1.55 -3.57 14.72
N VAL A 30 0.58 -3.61 13.81
CA VAL A 30 -0.78 -4.11 14.12
C VAL A 30 -0.65 -5.56 14.58
N THR A 31 -1.18 -5.91 15.74
CA THR A 31 -1.09 -7.27 16.30
C THR A 31 -2.05 -8.24 15.62
N ASP A 32 -1.83 -9.54 15.78
CA ASP A 32 -2.72 -10.55 15.18
C ASP A 32 -4.14 -10.47 15.77
N ALA A 33 -4.27 -10.16 17.06
CA ALA A 33 -5.56 -9.91 17.70
C ALA A 33 -6.28 -8.68 17.13
N GLN A 34 -5.53 -7.62 16.80
CA GLN A 34 -6.10 -6.44 16.13
C GLN A 34 -6.54 -6.74 14.70
N LEU A 35 -5.79 -7.58 13.97
CA LEU A 35 -6.20 -8.05 12.64
C LEU A 35 -7.48 -8.90 12.72
N ALA A 36 -7.57 -9.80 13.70
CA ALA A 36 -8.76 -10.62 13.94
C ALA A 36 -10.00 -9.81 14.31
N ALA A 37 -9.83 -8.60 14.84
CA ALA A 37 -10.92 -7.68 15.16
C ALA A 37 -11.47 -6.93 13.92
N LEU A 38 -10.87 -7.07 12.74
CA LEU A 38 -11.37 -6.47 11.50
C LEU A 38 -12.52 -7.30 10.93
N LEU A 39 -13.73 -7.04 11.41
CA LEU A 39 -14.94 -7.79 11.02
C LEU A 39 -15.52 -7.35 9.66
N MET A 40 -15.27 -6.12 9.23
CA MET A 40 -15.64 -5.65 7.89
C MET A 40 -14.80 -6.35 6.81
N PRO A 41 -15.27 -6.45 5.55
CA PRO A 41 -14.40 -6.90 4.46
C PRO A 41 -13.17 -5.99 4.30
N VAL A 42 -12.02 -6.61 4.04
CA VAL A 42 -10.74 -5.92 3.86
C VAL A 42 -10.12 -6.35 2.54
N LEU A 43 -9.81 -5.37 1.69
CA LEU A 43 -8.98 -5.55 0.50
C LEU A 43 -7.56 -5.06 0.79
N THR A 44 -6.56 -5.92 0.55
CA THR A 44 -5.15 -5.57 0.56
C THR A 44 -4.56 -5.78 -0.83
N ILE A 45 -4.01 -4.72 -1.42
CA ILE A 45 -3.27 -4.77 -2.68
C ILE A 45 -1.83 -4.37 -2.38
N ALA A 46 -0.86 -5.22 -2.70
CA ALA A 46 0.55 -4.95 -2.48
C ALA A 46 1.40 -5.43 -3.67
N GLY A 47 2.55 -4.81 -3.91
CA GLY A 47 3.50 -5.23 -4.93
C GLY A 47 4.52 -6.25 -4.39
N ASP A 48 4.88 -7.27 -5.17
CA ASP A 48 5.87 -8.29 -4.75
C ASP A 48 7.32 -7.75 -4.64
N ARG A 49 7.59 -6.57 -5.19
CA ARG A 49 8.88 -5.86 -5.15
C ARG A 49 8.82 -4.59 -4.30
N ASP A 50 7.83 -4.46 -3.42
CA ASP A 50 7.80 -3.35 -2.46
C ASP A 50 9.01 -3.45 -1.51
N VAL A 51 9.83 -2.39 -1.51
CA VAL A 51 11.04 -2.28 -0.67
C VAL A 51 10.76 -1.60 0.67
N MET A 52 9.59 -1.00 0.83
CA MET A 52 9.18 -0.30 2.05
C MET A 52 8.33 -1.19 2.96
N ILE A 53 7.63 -2.18 2.42
CA ILE A 53 6.78 -3.10 3.16
C ILE A 53 7.07 -4.54 2.73
N ASP A 54 7.15 -5.46 3.71
CA ASP A 54 7.17 -6.90 3.41
C ASP A 54 5.78 -7.36 2.97
N SER A 55 5.55 -7.31 1.66
CA SER A 55 4.29 -7.72 1.04
C SER A 55 3.97 -9.19 1.27
N THR A 56 4.98 -10.06 1.36
CA THR A 56 4.78 -11.51 1.58
C THR A 56 4.26 -11.76 2.99
N GLU A 57 4.92 -11.20 4.00
CA GLU A 57 4.47 -11.32 5.38
C GLU A 57 3.14 -10.61 5.60
N THR A 58 2.92 -9.46 4.96
CA THR A 58 1.63 -8.75 4.99
C THR A 58 0.51 -9.64 4.44
N ALA A 59 0.68 -10.20 3.25
CA ALA A 59 -0.30 -11.10 2.64
C ALA A 59 -0.59 -12.31 3.52
N ARG A 60 0.47 -12.94 4.07
CA ARG A 60 0.33 -14.09 4.96
C ARG A 60 -0.49 -13.73 6.19
N ARG A 61 -0.16 -12.63 6.87
CA ARG A 61 -0.84 -12.21 8.10
C ARG A 61 -2.29 -11.79 7.86
N ILE A 62 -2.55 -11.01 6.82
CA ILE A 62 -3.91 -10.58 6.48
C ILE A 62 -4.77 -11.81 6.16
N THR A 63 -4.28 -12.72 5.31
CA THR A 63 -4.99 -13.97 4.98
C THR A 63 -5.23 -14.85 6.20
N THR A 64 -4.28 -14.87 7.15
CA THR A 64 -4.38 -15.73 8.34
C THR A 64 -5.35 -15.17 9.38
N PHE A 65 -5.32 -13.86 9.62
CA PHE A 65 -5.96 -13.28 10.81
C PHE A 65 -7.22 -12.47 10.50
N VAL A 66 -7.37 -11.90 9.31
CA VAL A 66 -8.55 -11.08 8.98
C VAL A 66 -9.66 -11.99 8.45
N PRO A 67 -10.83 -12.09 9.13
CA PRO A 67 -11.88 -13.05 8.76
C PRO A 67 -12.42 -12.87 7.33
N ASN A 68 -12.52 -11.62 6.87
CA ASN A 68 -13.10 -11.26 5.58
C ASN A 68 -12.05 -10.62 4.65
N ALA A 69 -10.92 -11.30 4.48
CA ALA A 69 -9.79 -10.81 3.69
C ALA A 69 -9.93 -11.11 2.19
N THR A 70 -9.56 -10.12 1.36
CA THR A 70 -9.18 -10.28 -0.04
C THR A 70 -7.77 -9.73 -0.21
N VAL A 71 -6.85 -10.55 -0.71
CA VAL A 71 -5.44 -10.17 -0.88
C VAL A 71 -5.03 -10.33 -2.33
N GLU A 72 -4.42 -9.28 -2.89
CA GLU A 72 -3.87 -9.27 -4.24
C GLU A 72 -2.41 -8.83 -4.20
N ILE A 73 -1.50 -9.75 -4.57
CA ILE A 73 -0.08 -9.45 -4.74
C ILE A 73 0.21 -9.25 -6.23
N LEU A 74 0.69 -8.06 -6.58
CA LEU A 74 0.97 -7.65 -7.95
C LEU A 74 2.42 -8.02 -8.32
N PRO A 75 2.62 -8.88 -9.34
CA PRO A 75 3.95 -9.32 -9.73
C PRO A 75 4.74 -8.21 -10.45
N GLY A 76 6.00 -8.05 -10.09
CA GLY A 76 6.91 -7.04 -10.63
C GLY A 76 6.65 -5.61 -10.15
N VAL A 77 5.69 -5.38 -9.24
CA VAL A 77 5.27 -4.03 -8.81
C VAL A 77 5.95 -3.67 -7.49
N GLY A 78 6.46 -2.44 -7.40
CA GLY A 78 7.04 -1.89 -6.18
C GLY A 78 5.99 -1.24 -5.27
N HIS A 79 6.39 -0.25 -4.50
CA HIS A 79 5.50 0.46 -3.58
C HIS A 79 4.40 1.30 -4.28
N ALA A 80 4.74 1.87 -5.44
CA ALA A 80 3.81 2.70 -6.20
C ALA A 80 2.82 1.84 -6.99
N ILE A 81 1.65 1.58 -6.40
CA ILE A 81 0.57 0.81 -7.00
C ILE A 81 -0.37 1.75 -7.76
N LEU A 82 -0.38 1.63 -9.09
CA LEU A 82 -1.19 2.46 -9.98
C LEU A 82 -2.28 1.65 -10.69
N GLY A 83 -3.29 2.33 -11.22
CA GLY A 83 -4.31 1.71 -12.09
C GLY A 83 -5.25 0.72 -11.38
N ARG A 84 -5.49 0.89 -10.08
CA ARG A 84 -6.34 -0.02 -9.28
C ARG A 84 -7.75 0.49 -9.01
N THR A 85 -8.15 1.59 -9.66
CA THR A 85 -9.46 2.24 -9.43
C THR A 85 -10.61 1.28 -9.59
N ASP A 86 -10.65 0.49 -10.67
CA ASP A 86 -11.75 -0.45 -10.92
C ASP A 86 -11.78 -1.58 -9.89
N THR A 87 -10.61 -2.11 -9.51
CA THR A 87 -10.50 -3.14 -8.46
C THR A 87 -11.06 -2.64 -7.14
N VAL A 88 -10.68 -1.43 -6.73
CA VAL A 88 -11.18 -0.81 -5.49
C VAL A 88 -12.68 -0.54 -5.60
N LEU A 89 -13.16 -0.01 -6.73
CA LEU A 89 -14.57 0.29 -6.93
C LEU A 89 -15.44 -0.97 -6.90
N ASN A 90 -14.98 -2.06 -7.52
CA ASN A 90 -15.68 -3.35 -7.51
C ASN A 90 -15.76 -3.92 -6.10
N PHE A 91 -14.66 -3.85 -5.33
CA PHE A 91 -14.65 -4.28 -3.93
C PHE A 91 -15.66 -3.48 -3.10
N LEU A 92 -15.69 -2.15 -3.23
CA LEU A 92 -16.60 -1.28 -2.48
C LEU A 92 -18.08 -1.47 -2.85
N ARG A 93 -18.38 -1.90 -4.08
CA ARG A 93 -19.74 -2.18 -4.55
C ARG A 93 -20.24 -3.57 -4.20
N THR A 94 -19.34 -4.48 -3.85
CA THR A 94 -19.70 -5.86 -3.53
C THR A 94 -20.35 -5.89 -2.13
N PRO A 95 -21.59 -6.40 -1.99
CA PRO A 95 -22.21 -6.53 -0.68
C PRO A 95 -21.34 -7.38 0.24
N THR A 96 -21.18 -6.92 1.48
CA THR A 96 -20.41 -7.65 2.49
C THR A 96 -21.07 -9.02 2.74
N LYS A 97 -20.29 -10.11 2.65
CA LYS A 97 -20.79 -11.47 2.97
C LYS A 97 -21.27 -11.47 4.43
N PRO A 98 -22.46 -12.03 4.73
CA PRO A 98 -23.00 -12.06 6.09
C PRO A 98 -22.12 -12.85 7.06
#